data_AF-A0A952YLJ6-F1
#
_entry.id   AF-A0A952YLJ6-F1
#
_cell.length_a   1.000
_cell.length_b   1.000
_cell.length_c   1.000
_cell.angle_alpha   90.00
_cell.angle_beta   90.00
_cell.angle_gamma   90.00
#
_symmetry.space_group_name_H-M   'P 1'
#
loop_
_entity.id
_entity.type
_entity.pdbx_description
1 polymer ?
#
loop_
_entity_poly.entity_id
_entity_poly.type
_entity_poly.pdbx_seq_one_letter_code
_entity_poly.pdbx_strand_id
1 'polypeptide(L)'
;MSHPVIHIQPDAPPKPALGAPCNGCGVCCLLEPCPLGQVISRKRSGACDALRWDADARQYRCGALTDSAGVLGKRWAFAAPLLRRLARRWIAAGVGCDASVEVGPR
;
A
#
# COMPACT_ATOMS: atom_id res chain seq x y z
N MET A 1 2.97 -23.58 -12.74
CA MET A 1 2.47 -22.56 -11.79
C MET A 1 3.22 -21.28 -12.10
N SER A 2 2.53 -20.24 -12.56
CA SER A 2 3.16 -18.96 -12.91
C SER A 2 3.25 -18.09 -11.65
N HIS A 3 4.46 -17.67 -11.28
CA HIS A 3 4.67 -16.77 -10.15
C HIS A 3 4.68 -15.32 -10.64
N PRO A 4 3.94 -14.40 -10.01
CA PRO A 4 3.97 -13.00 -10.37
C PRO A 4 5.32 -12.38 -9.98
N VAL A 5 5.93 -11.63 -10.90
CA VAL A 5 7.16 -10.87 -10.64
C VAL A 5 6.77 -9.43 -10.27
N ILE A 6 7.23 -8.97 -9.11
CA ILE A 6 7.07 -7.58 -8.67
C ILE A 6 8.43 -6.90 -8.54
N HIS A 7 8.51 -5.64 -8.95
CA HIS A 7 9.72 -4.83 -8.78
C HIS A 7 9.61 -4.00 -7.51
N ILE A 8 10.46 -4.31 -6.54
CA ILE A 8 10.54 -3.61 -5.25
C ILE A 8 11.83 -2.79 -5.16
N GLN A 9 11.78 -1.65 -4.49
CA GLN A 9 12.96 -0.85 -4.19
C GLN A 9 13.93 -1.65 -3.32
N PRO A 10 15.25 -1.63 -3.61
CA PRO A 10 16.24 -2.40 -2.86
C PRO A 10 16.32 -2.01 -1.39
N ASP A 11 16.05 -0.74 -1.08
CA ASP A 11 16.13 -0.20 0.28
C ASP A 11 14.84 -0.38 1.08
N ALA A 12 13.79 -0.97 0.49
CA ALA A 12 12.52 -1.19 1.17
C ALA A 12 12.71 -2.15 2.35
N PRO A 13 12.00 -1.94 3.47
CA PRO A 13 12.12 -2.83 4.61
C PRO A 13 11.60 -4.22 4.23
N PRO A 14 12.17 -5.29 4.83
CA PRO A 14 11.70 -6.64 4.58
C PRO A 14 10.23 -6.78 4.95
N LYS A 15 9.54 -7.74 4.31
CA LYS A 15 8.16 -8.05 4.64
C LYS A 15 8.06 -8.38 6.13
N PRO A 16 7.14 -7.75 6.89
CA PRO A 16 6.95 -8.07 8.29
C PRO A 16 6.35 -9.49 8.43
N ALA A 17 6.56 -10.09 9.60
CA ALA A 17 5.92 -11.35 9.95
C ALA A 17 4.39 -11.25 9.86
N LEU A 18 3.72 -12.38 9.62
CA LEU A 18 2.26 -12.44 9.65
C LEU A 18 1.75 -11.94 11.01
N GLY A 19 0.71 -11.09 10.98
CA GLY A 19 0.15 -10.44 12.16
C GLY A 19 0.93 -9.23 12.69
N ALA A 20 2.17 -8.98 12.26
CA ALA A 20 2.92 -7.80 12.65
C ALA A 20 2.42 -6.54 11.90
N PRO A 21 2.55 -5.34 12.49
CA PRO A 21 2.06 -4.10 11.86
C PRO A 21 2.75 -3.84 10.52
N CYS A 22 2.01 -3.25 9.58
CA CYS A 22 2.56 -2.85 8.30
C CYS A 22 3.71 -1.83 8.49
N ASN A 23 4.90 -2.18 8.04
CA ASN A 23 6.11 -1.36 8.08
C ASN A 23 6.37 -0.59 6.77
N GLY A 24 5.47 -0.69 5.79
CA GLY A 24 5.69 -0.08 4.47
C GLY A 24 6.63 -0.86 3.56
N CYS A 25 6.73 -2.19 3.68
CA CYS A 25 7.49 -3.02 2.73
C CYS A 25 6.98 -2.94 1.27
N GLY A 26 5.70 -2.61 1.05
CA GLY A 26 5.12 -2.47 -0.29
C GLY A 26 4.81 -3.77 -1.03
N VAL A 27 5.21 -4.94 -0.51
CA VAL A 27 5.01 -6.26 -1.16
C VAL A 27 3.54 -6.49 -1.55
N CYS A 28 2.61 -6.37 -0.60
CA CYS A 28 1.19 -6.57 -0.89
C CYS A 28 0.65 -5.50 -1.85
N CYS A 29 1.02 -4.23 -1.66
CA CYS A 29 0.55 -3.12 -2.50
C CYS A 29 1.06 -3.16 -3.95
N LEU A 30 2.22 -3.77 -4.19
CA LEU A 30 2.78 -3.99 -5.53
C LEU A 30 2.16 -5.20 -6.23
N LEU A 31 1.76 -6.22 -5.45
CA LEU A 31 1.13 -7.41 -5.96
C LEU A 31 -0.33 -7.17 -6.36
N GLU A 32 -1.11 -6.61 -5.44
CA GLU A 32 -2.51 -6.31 -5.65
C GLU A 32 -2.98 -5.08 -4.86
N PRO A 33 -3.93 -4.32 -5.41
CA PRO A 33 -4.51 -3.21 -4.69
C PRO A 33 -5.45 -3.71 -3.58
N CYS A 34 -5.27 -3.17 -2.37
CA CYS A 34 -6.25 -3.29 -1.28
C CYS A 34 -7.65 -2.77 -1.71
N PRO A 35 -8.74 -3.05 -0.97
CA PRO A 35 -10.09 -2.60 -1.36
C PRO A 35 -10.19 -1.11 -1.67
N LEU A 36 -9.47 -0.25 -0.93
CA LEU A 36 -9.37 1.17 -1.24
C LEU A 36 -8.58 1.43 -2.53
N GLY A 37 -7.45 0.74 -2.71
CA GLY A 37 -6.65 0.81 -3.92
C GLY A 37 -7.41 0.36 -5.17
N GLN A 38 -8.35 -0.57 -5.06
CA GLN A 38 -9.22 -0.99 -6.15
C GLN A 38 -10.17 0.14 -6.56
N VAL A 39 -10.72 0.88 -5.59
CA VAL A 39 -11.57 2.04 -5.87
C VAL A 39 -10.76 3.19 -6.51
N ILE A 40 -9.54 3.44 -6.01
CA ILE A 40 -8.67 4.50 -6.52
C ILE A 40 -8.12 4.17 -7.91
N SER A 41 -7.54 2.98 -8.07
CA SER A 41 -6.82 2.56 -9.28
C SER A 41 -7.75 1.94 -10.33
N ARG A 42 -8.99 1.58 -9.94
CA ARG A 42 -9.95 0.80 -10.75
C ARG A 42 -9.37 -0.51 -11.31
N LYS A 43 -8.44 -1.11 -10.57
CA LYS A 43 -7.74 -2.37 -10.90
C LYS A 43 -7.97 -3.38 -9.79
N ARG A 44 -7.95 -4.67 -10.14
CA ARG A 44 -8.02 -5.78 -9.16
C ARG A 44 -6.71 -6.53 -8.98
N SER A 45 -5.72 -6.29 -9.84
CA SER A 45 -4.40 -6.91 -9.79
C SER A 45 -3.32 -5.91 -10.18
N GLY A 46 -2.08 -6.18 -9.77
CA GLY A 46 -0.92 -5.32 -10.02
C GLY A 46 -0.75 -4.22 -8.98
N ALA A 47 0.24 -3.35 -9.22
CA ALA A 47 0.60 -2.30 -8.27
C ALA A 47 -0.51 -1.25 -8.12
N CYS A 48 -0.78 -0.87 -6.87
CA CYS A 48 -1.73 0.19 -6.54
C CYS A 48 -1.25 1.56 -7.03
N ASP A 49 -2.12 2.31 -7.72
CA ASP A 49 -1.78 3.64 -8.27
C ASP A 49 -1.55 4.69 -7.17
N ALA A 50 -2.04 4.43 -5.95
CA ALA A 50 -1.80 5.27 -4.78
C ALA A 50 -0.46 4.97 -4.10
N LEU A 51 0.25 3.90 -4.44
CA LEU A 51 1.51 3.55 -3.78
C LEU A 51 2.59 4.58 -4.11
N ARG A 52 3.29 5.08 -3.09
CA ARG A 52 4.38 6.05 -3.24
C ARG A 52 5.61 5.55 -2.50
N TRP A 53 6.77 5.68 -3.13
CA TRP A 53 8.05 5.46 -2.47
C TRP A 53 8.43 6.73 -1.69
N ASP A 54 8.75 6.58 -0.42
CA ASP A 54 9.32 7.61 0.44
C ASP A 54 10.82 7.33 0.58
N ALA A 55 11.64 8.13 -0.10
CA ALA A 55 13.09 7.94 -0.12
C ALA A 55 13.74 8.26 1.23
N ASP A 56 13.20 9.23 1.98
CA ASP A 56 13.75 9.65 3.27
C ASP A 56 13.54 8.57 4.32
N ALA A 57 12.33 8.02 4.39
CA ALA A 57 11.99 6.94 5.30
C ALA A 57 12.31 5.54 4.74
N ARG A 58 12.79 5.45 3.49
CA ARG A 58 13.09 4.20 2.76
C ARG A 58 11.94 3.18 2.83
N GLN A 59 10.71 3.67 2.69
CA GLN A 59 9.52 2.82 2.84
C GLN A 59 8.45 3.21 1.82
N TYR A 60 7.56 2.27 1.51
CA TYR A 60 6.37 2.58 0.74
C TYR A 60 5.28 3.16 1.63
N ARG A 61 4.68 4.26 1.16
CA ARG A 61 3.54 4.91 1.80
C ARG A 61 2.33 4.87 0.88
N CYS A 62 1.16 4.73 1.49
CA CYS A 62 -0.11 4.87 0.78
C CYS A 62 -0.37 6.37 0.55
N GLY A 63 -0.40 6.78 -0.72
CA GLY A 63 -0.73 8.14 -1.13
C GLY A 63 -2.11 8.58 -0.66
N ALA A 64 -3.08 7.68 -0.50
CA ALA A 64 -4.36 8.03 0.14
C ALA A 64 -4.22 8.48 1.61
N LEU A 65 -3.11 8.11 2.28
CA LEU A 65 -2.81 8.52 3.66
C LEU A 65 -1.86 9.71 3.75
N THR A 66 -0.92 9.87 2.82
CA THR A 66 0.09 10.93 2.82
C THR A 66 -0.28 12.12 1.94
N ASP A 67 -0.90 11.87 0.79
CA ASP A 67 -1.32 12.86 -0.21
C ASP A 67 -2.73 12.54 -0.74
N SER A 68 -3.69 12.55 0.17
CA SER A 68 -5.10 12.25 -0.19
C SER A 68 -5.66 13.18 -1.26
N ALA A 69 -5.19 14.43 -1.34
CA ALA A 69 -5.67 15.41 -2.32
C ALA A 69 -5.14 15.12 -3.73
N GLY A 70 -3.88 14.70 -3.85
CA GLY A 70 -3.29 14.27 -5.12
C GLY A 70 -3.87 12.96 -5.65
N VAL A 71 -4.31 12.06 -4.76
CA VAL A 71 -4.84 10.75 -5.14
C VAL A 71 -6.37 10.71 -5.31
N LEU A 72 -7.15 11.35 -4.44
CA LEU A 72 -8.62 11.36 -4.48
C LEU A 72 -9.20 12.61 -5.18
N GLY A 73 -8.33 13.55 -5.54
CA GLY A 73 -8.67 14.80 -6.21
C GLY A 73 -9.05 15.93 -5.24
N LYS A 74 -8.80 17.17 -5.67
CA LYS A 74 -9.00 18.40 -4.88
C LYS A 74 -10.42 18.55 -4.29
N ARG A 75 -11.43 17.97 -4.94
CA ARG A 75 -12.84 18.00 -4.49
C ARG A 75 -13.07 17.27 -3.16
N TRP A 76 -12.22 16.30 -2.83
CA TRP A 76 -12.30 15.52 -1.60
C TRP A 76 -11.26 15.94 -0.55
N ALA A 77 -10.48 16.99 -0.82
CA ALA A 77 -9.45 17.49 0.09
C ALA A 77 -10.04 17.92 1.45
N PHE A 78 -11.27 18.46 1.48
CA PHE A 78 -11.94 18.83 2.73
C PHE A 78 -12.28 17.61 3.61
N ALA A 79 -12.51 16.44 2.99
CA ALA A 79 -12.83 15.19 3.68
C ALA A 79 -11.58 14.34 3.97
N ALA A 80 -10.38 14.82 3.62
CA ALA A 80 -9.11 14.14 3.80
C ALA A 80 -8.90 13.49 5.18
N PRO A 81 -9.12 14.17 6.33
CA PRO A 81 -8.88 13.53 7.63
C PRO A 81 -9.84 12.38 7.92
N LEU A 82 -11.11 12.50 7.49
CA LEU A 82 -12.11 11.45 7.64
C LEU A 82 -11.80 10.26 6.73
N LEU A 83 -11.46 10.54 5.47
CA LEU A 83 -11.01 9.56 4.49
C LEU A 83 -9.76 8.81 4.96
N ARG A 84 -8.78 9.49 5.58
CA ARG A 84 -7.59 8.84 6.16
C ARG A 84 -7.94 7.88 7.30
N ARG A 85 -8.96 8.20 8.09
CA ARG A 85 -9.42 7.34 9.20
C ARG A 85 -10.20 6.13 8.68
N LEU A 86 -11.08 6.35 7.71
CA LEU A 86 -11.78 5.29 6.98
C LEU A 86 -10.81 4.39 6.24
N ALA A 87 -9.84 4.95 5.52
CA ALA A 87 -8.79 4.22 4.80
C ALA A 87 -7.97 3.33 5.74
N ARG A 88 -7.53 3.84 6.89
CA ARG A 88 -6.82 3.04 7.90
C ARG A 88 -7.68 1.88 8.41
N ARG A 89 -8.98 2.12 8.62
CA ARG A 89 -9.93 1.11 9.10
C ARG A 89 -10.31 0.09 8.03
N TRP A 90 -10.34 0.50 6.75
CA TRP A 90 -10.66 -0.36 5.61
C TRP A 90 -9.49 -1.22 5.16
N ILE A 91 -8.26 -0.70 5.22
CA ILE A 91 -7.06 -1.42 4.77
C ILE A 91 -6.42 -2.19 5.93
N ALA A 92 -6.86 -1.94 7.19
CA ALA A 92 -6.18 -2.43 8.39
C ALA A 92 -4.66 -2.14 8.38
N ALA A 93 -4.24 -1.09 7.66
CA ALA A 93 -2.83 -0.77 7.48
C ALA A 93 -2.23 -0.39 8.83
N GLY A 94 -1.32 -1.23 9.34
CA GLY A 94 -0.72 -1.10 10.66
C GLY A 94 -1.39 -1.90 11.77
N VAL A 95 -2.43 -2.69 11.47
CA VAL A 95 -3.07 -3.60 12.44
C VAL A 95 -2.42 -4.99 12.40
N GLY A 96 -2.18 -5.54 11.22
CA GLY A 96 -1.47 -6.81 11.05
C GLY A 96 -1.26 -7.16 9.57
N CYS A 97 -0.13 -7.77 9.24
CA CYS A 97 0.14 -8.29 7.91
C CYS A 97 -0.65 -9.58 7.68
N ASP A 98 -1.55 -9.57 6.71
CA ASP A 98 -2.38 -10.70 6.26
C ASP A 98 -1.85 -11.37 4.97
N ALA A 99 -0.83 -10.78 4.35
CA ALA A 99 -0.23 -11.32 3.14
C ALA A 99 0.55 -12.61 3.45
N SER A 100 0.02 -13.75 3.00
CA SER A 100 0.67 -15.08 3.02
C SER A 100 1.79 -15.24 1.98
N VAL A 101 2.05 -14.19 1.20
CA VAL A 101 3.06 -14.18 0.14
C VAL A 101 4.46 -14.22 0.75
N GLU A 102 5.25 -15.21 0.32
CA GLU A 102 6.67 -15.31 0.63
C GLU A 102 7.48 -14.61 -0.46
N VAL A 103 8.45 -13.80 -0.04
CA VAL A 103 9.37 -13.13 -0.96
C VAL A 103 10.60 -14.00 -1.11
N GLY A 104 10.77 -14.60 -2.30
CA GLY A 104 11.96 -15.38 -2.63
C GLY A 104 13.23 -14.53 -2.73
N PRO A 105 14.42 -15.14 -2.67
CA PRO A 105 15.68 -14.44 -2.87
C PRO A 105 15.73 -13.77 -4.26
N ARG A 106 16.44 -12.65 -4.31
CA ARG A 106 16.57 -11.78 -5.49
C ARG A 106 17.55 -12.34 -6.51
#